data_AF-A0A538KG85-F1
#
_entry.id   AF-A0A538KG85-F1
#
_cell.length_a   1.000
_cell.length_b   1.000
_cell.length_c   1.000
_cell.angle_alpha   90.00
_cell.angle_beta   90.00
_cell.angle_gamma   90.00
#
_symmetry.space_group_name_H-M   'P 1'
#
loop_
_entity.id
_entity.type
_entity.pdbx_description
1 polymer ?
#
loop_
_entity_poly.entity_id
_entity_poly.type
_entity_poly.pdbx_seq_one_letter_code
_entity_poly.pdbx_strand_id
1 'polypeptide(L)'
;MNPPPPRGGRRRRQDELDELIRRAQKRRLRVQKKRRRHAAIVASLLVLIVGGIVAAGFGGAAAFEASCSLSELRPVSTGPQGGPANTFVYAASGSLLGSIPADKNRQPVALSQMSPWMGKATVAIEDRRFYKHGGVDYKGIVRAAIKDLRAGKVVQGGSTITQQLVRNLYISRQRTFKRKIKEACLAIKLARNRSKDWILGSYMNAVYYGNHAYGIEAAAQTYFSRRARTLTLDQSALLAGLPQAPSVFDPIHRPLDALERRDEVLRAMLESGALTRRQFGSAIADRDLHLVPGRLYTRIREPYFFSYVRDQLIAEYGANTVRTGGLKVYTTIDPGLQVAARKAIIDTLSARTDPASALVSIDPATGAIKAMAAVTPGTSGNQFNLVAQAKRHAGS
;
A
#
# COMPACT_ATOMS: atom_id res chain seq x y z
N MET A 1 -36.33 -90.18 1.00
CA MET A 1 -35.91 -89.54 2.26
C MET A 1 -34.94 -88.43 1.91
N ASN A 2 -35.33 -87.16 2.06
CA ASN A 2 -34.46 -86.01 1.83
C ASN A 2 -33.73 -85.63 3.13
N PRO A 3 -32.44 -85.24 3.09
CA PRO A 3 -31.69 -84.90 4.30
C PRO A 3 -32.17 -83.58 4.92
N PRO A 4 -32.08 -83.42 6.26
CA PRO A 4 -32.52 -82.22 6.95
C PRO A 4 -31.58 -81.04 6.69
N PRO A 5 -32.09 -79.79 6.69
CA PRO A 5 -31.29 -78.60 6.47
C PRO A 5 -30.40 -78.28 7.69
N PRO A 6 -29.26 -77.60 7.51
CA PRO A 6 -28.32 -77.32 8.59
C PRO A 6 -28.90 -76.31 9.59
N ARG A 7 -29.12 -76.76 10.83
CA ARG A 7 -29.45 -75.90 11.99
C ARG A 7 -28.15 -75.36 12.58
N GLY A 8 -27.80 -74.10 12.28
CA GLY A 8 -26.67 -73.44 12.93
C GLY A 8 -26.38 -71.97 12.59
N GLY A 9 -26.85 -71.45 11.44
CA GLY A 9 -26.41 -70.12 10.96
C GLY A 9 -27.11 -68.90 11.56
N ARG A 10 -28.29 -69.05 12.18
CA ARG A 10 -29.16 -67.90 12.53
C ARG A 10 -28.79 -67.23 13.86
N ARG A 11 -28.42 -68.00 14.89
CA ARG A 11 -27.98 -67.46 16.20
C ARG A 11 -26.62 -66.75 16.10
N ARG A 12 -25.65 -67.38 15.43
CA ARG A 12 -24.30 -66.82 15.26
C ARG A 12 -24.29 -65.48 14.50
N ARG A 13 -25.16 -65.30 13.51
CA ARG A 13 -25.35 -64.03 12.79
C ARG A 13 -26.04 -62.95 13.62
N GLN A 14 -26.96 -63.30 14.53
CA GLN A 14 -27.59 -62.34 15.42
C GLN A 14 -26.61 -61.84 16.49
N ASP A 15 -25.80 -62.72 17.06
CA ASP A 15 -24.79 -62.36 18.06
C ASP A 15 -23.70 -61.45 17.47
N GLU A 16 -23.24 -61.73 16.24
CA GLU A 16 -22.29 -60.86 15.51
C GLU A 16 -22.90 -59.48 15.17
N LEU A 17 -24.17 -59.43 14.77
CA LEU A 17 -24.86 -58.18 14.46
C LEU A 17 -25.04 -57.32 15.72
N ASP A 18 -25.41 -57.94 16.84
CA ASP A 18 -25.55 -57.25 18.13
C ASP A 18 -24.21 -56.74 18.66
N GLU A 19 -23.12 -57.48 18.46
CA GLU A 19 -21.79 -57.05 18.83
C GLU A 19 -21.31 -55.85 17.97
N LEU A 20 -21.59 -55.88 16.66
CA LEU A 20 -21.31 -54.77 15.75
C LEU A 20 -22.11 -53.52 16.12
N ILE A 21 -23.40 -53.66 16.47
CA ILE A 21 -24.25 -52.55 16.93
C ILE A 21 -23.70 -51.96 18.24
N ARG A 22 -23.31 -52.78 19.21
CA ARG A 22 -22.72 -52.31 20.48
C ARG A 22 -21.38 -51.60 20.26
N ARG A 23 -20.53 -52.09 19.36
CA ARG A 23 -19.26 -51.45 18.99
C ARG A 23 -19.49 -50.11 18.28
N ALA A 24 -20.48 -50.02 17.40
CA ALA A 24 -20.87 -48.78 16.73
C ALA A 24 -21.46 -47.74 17.71
N GLN A 25 -22.30 -48.17 18.65
CA GLN A 25 -22.84 -47.31 19.71
C GLN A 25 -21.74 -46.79 20.64
N LYS A 26 -20.80 -47.65 21.08
CA LYS A 26 -19.64 -47.25 21.90
C LYS A 26 -18.73 -46.27 21.15
N ARG A 27 -18.50 -46.45 19.84
CA ARG A 27 -17.75 -45.48 19.01
C ARG A 27 -18.47 -44.14 18.90
N ARG A 28 -19.80 -44.13 18.65
CA ARG A 28 -20.61 -42.89 18.59
C ARG A 28 -20.56 -42.12 19.91
N LEU A 29 -20.71 -42.80 21.04
CA LEU A 29 -20.64 -42.18 22.38
C LEU A 29 -19.24 -41.61 22.68
N ARG A 30 -18.16 -42.30 22.28
CA ARG A 30 -16.78 -41.78 22.42
C ARG A 30 -16.54 -40.53 21.56
N VAL A 31 -17.02 -40.51 20.33
CA VAL A 31 -16.91 -39.34 19.43
C VAL A 31 -17.74 -38.16 19.94
N GLN A 32 -18.96 -38.40 20.44
CA GLN A 32 -19.79 -37.36 21.07
C GLN A 32 -19.16 -36.80 22.34
N LYS A 33 -18.57 -37.64 23.20
CA LYS A 33 -17.87 -37.20 24.42
C LYS A 33 -16.63 -36.38 24.11
N LYS A 34 -15.88 -36.72 23.05
CA LYS A 34 -14.72 -35.95 22.57
C LYS A 34 -15.12 -34.59 21.98
N ARG A 35 -16.19 -34.54 21.18
CA ARG A 35 -16.76 -33.27 20.65
C ARG A 35 -17.29 -32.36 21.75
N ARG A 36 -18.00 -32.89 22.76
CA ARG A 36 -18.48 -32.12 23.91
C ARG A 36 -17.34 -31.55 24.76
N ARG A 37 -16.26 -32.32 24.96
CA ARG A 37 -15.05 -31.83 25.64
C ARG A 37 -14.35 -30.71 24.87
N HIS A 38 -14.19 -30.84 23.54
CA HIS A 38 -13.62 -29.76 22.73
C HIS A 38 -14.50 -28.50 22.72
N ALA A 39 -15.82 -28.65 22.59
CA ALA A 39 -16.75 -27.52 22.64
C ALA A 39 -16.74 -26.83 24.02
N ALA A 40 -16.64 -27.59 25.11
CA ALA A 40 -16.53 -27.04 26.45
C ALA A 40 -15.23 -26.25 26.63
N ILE A 41 -14.08 -26.79 26.19
CA ILE A 41 -12.78 -26.10 26.25
C ILE A 41 -12.81 -24.78 25.47
N VAL A 42 -13.37 -24.78 24.27
CA VAL A 42 -13.54 -23.59 23.43
C VAL A 42 -14.48 -22.57 24.08
N ALA A 43 -15.59 -23.02 24.67
CA ALA A 43 -16.52 -22.14 25.37
C ALA A 43 -15.89 -21.52 26.62
N SER A 44 -15.12 -22.27 27.41
CA SER A 44 -14.39 -21.73 28.57
C SER A 44 -13.30 -20.73 28.17
N LEU A 45 -12.61 -20.95 27.05
CA LEU A 45 -11.67 -19.96 26.50
C LEU A 45 -12.39 -18.67 26.07
N LEU A 46 -13.55 -18.78 25.43
CA LEU A 46 -14.36 -17.61 25.06
C LEU A 46 -14.89 -16.84 26.28
N VAL A 47 -15.33 -17.54 27.32
CA VAL A 47 -15.77 -16.91 28.58
C VAL A 47 -14.61 -16.20 29.29
N LEU A 48 -13.41 -16.77 29.29
CA LEU A 48 -12.22 -16.11 29.83
C LEU A 48 -11.82 -14.87 29.01
N ILE A 49 -11.94 -14.92 27.68
CA ILE A 49 -11.69 -13.78 26.80
C ILE A 49 -12.73 -12.68 27.04
N VAL A 50 -14.02 -13.02 27.13
CA VAL A 50 -15.09 -12.06 27.39
C VAL A 50 -15.00 -11.50 28.81
N GLY A 51 -14.73 -12.34 29.81
CA GLY A 51 -14.50 -11.92 31.20
C GLY A 51 -13.30 -10.98 31.33
N GLY A 52 -12.21 -11.24 30.60
CA GLY A 52 -11.06 -10.34 30.52
C GLY A 52 -11.39 -8.99 29.86
N ILE A 53 -12.27 -8.98 28.85
CA ILE A 53 -12.75 -7.75 28.19
C ILE A 53 -13.63 -6.91 29.14
N VAL A 54 -14.48 -7.56 29.95
CA VAL A 54 -15.36 -6.89 30.91
C VAL A 54 -14.57 -6.35 32.11
N ALA A 55 -13.62 -7.11 32.64
CA ALA A 55 -12.75 -6.67 33.75
C ALA A 55 -11.84 -5.49 33.34
N ALA A 56 -11.37 -5.46 32.08
CA ALA A 56 -10.66 -4.32 31.51
C ALA A 56 -11.55 -3.08 31.27
N GLY A 57 -12.88 -3.21 31.31
CA GLY A 57 -13.82 -2.14 31.00
C GLY A 57 -13.94 -1.07 32.09
N PHE A 58 -13.85 -1.44 33.38
CA PHE A 58 -14.11 -0.51 34.50
C PHE A 58 -12.85 0.06 35.17
N GLY A 59 -11.81 -0.74 35.41
CA GLY A 59 -10.50 -0.24 35.89
C GLY A 59 -9.49 0.00 34.77
N GLY A 60 -9.64 -0.73 33.66
CA GLY A 60 -8.71 -0.66 32.53
C GLY A 60 -8.92 0.55 31.63
N ALA A 61 -10.08 1.20 31.60
CA ALA A 61 -10.30 2.38 30.75
C ALA A 61 -9.41 3.58 31.15
N ALA A 62 -9.32 3.88 32.45
CA ALA A 62 -8.44 4.93 32.98
C ALA A 62 -6.95 4.58 32.80
N ALA A 63 -6.56 3.33 33.08
CA ALA A 63 -5.19 2.85 32.84
C ALA A 63 -4.82 2.81 31.34
N PHE A 64 -5.78 2.47 30.47
CA PHE A 64 -5.64 2.46 29.01
C PHE A 64 -5.48 3.87 28.46
N GLU A 65 -6.27 4.82 28.95
CA GLU A 65 -6.17 6.24 28.57
C GLU A 65 -4.87 6.88 29.05
N ALA A 66 -4.41 6.55 30.28
CA ALA A 66 -3.12 6.95 30.84
C ALA A 66 -1.92 6.29 30.13
N SER A 67 -2.06 5.05 29.63
CA SER A 67 -1.01 4.35 28.88
C SER A 67 -0.73 4.90 27.48
N CYS A 68 -1.55 5.86 27.02
CA CYS A 68 -1.46 6.46 25.69
C CYS A 68 -1.34 7.98 25.81
N SER A 69 -0.12 8.51 25.89
CA SER A 69 0.03 9.97 25.85
C SER A 69 -0.32 10.52 24.46
N LEU A 70 -1.10 11.60 24.43
CA LEU A 70 -1.44 12.31 23.19
C LEU A 70 -0.21 12.94 22.51
N SER A 71 0.87 13.14 23.27
CA SER A 71 2.17 13.64 22.81
C SER A 71 2.86 12.73 21.79
N GLU A 72 2.44 11.47 21.65
CA GLU A 72 2.96 10.57 20.60
C GLU A 72 2.27 10.75 19.24
N LEU A 73 1.08 11.37 19.20
CA LEU A 73 0.49 11.83 17.96
C LEU A 73 1.28 13.07 17.52
N ARG A 74 2.48 12.85 16.98
CA ARG A 74 3.16 13.87 16.18
C ARG A 74 2.13 14.38 15.15
N PRO A 75 2.11 15.67 14.81
CA PRO A 75 1.37 16.13 13.65
C PRO A 75 1.98 15.44 12.43
N VAL A 76 1.50 14.23 12.14
CA VAL A 76 1.85 13.51 10.93
C VAL A 76 0.94 14.13 9.90
N SER A 77 1.45 15.21 9.35
CA SER A 77 0.98 15.72 8.10
C SER A 77 1.21 14.59 7.09
N THR A 78 0.14 13.95 6.65
CA THR A 78 0.09 13.01 5.50
C THR A 78 -0.93 13.49 4.46
N GLY A 79 -1.31 14.76 4.56
CA GLY A 79 -2.16 15.43 3.60
C GLY A 79 -1.34 16.31 2.66
N PRO A 80 -1.97 16.96 1.68
CA PRO A 80 -1.31 17.92 0.79
C PRO A 80 -0.61 19.08 1.53
N GLN A 81 -0.89 19.28 2.82
CA GLN A 81 -0.35 20.36 3.67
C GLN A 81 0.80 19.91 4.60
N GLY A 82 1.44 18.78 4.30
CA GLY A 82 2.72 18.41 4.91
C GLY A 82 2.88 16.89 4.97
N GLY A 83 4.13 16.45 5.13
CA GLY A 83 4.56 15.05 5.20
C GLY A 83 5.68 14.75 4.22
N PRO A 84 6.44 13.65 4.43
CA PRO A 84 7.44 13.25 3.46
C PRO A 84 6.83 13.10 2.05
N ALA A 85 7.34 13.85 1.09
CA ALA A 85 6.91 13.83 -0.31
C ALA A 85 8.12 13.96 -1.24
N ASN A 86 7.97 13.47 -2.47
CA ASN A 86 9.03 13.58 -3.47
C ASN A 86 9.26 15.03 -3.87
N THR A 87 10.53 15.39 -4.08
CA THR A 87 10.89 16.67 -4.70
C THR A 87 10.82 16.55 -6.21
N PHE A 88 10.23 17.54 -6.87
CA PHE A 88 10.15 17.62 -8.33
C PHE A 88 10.91 18.84 -8.84
N VAL A 89 11.69 18.64 -9.90
CA VAL A 89 12.52 19.68 -10.53
C VAL A 89 11.95 19.99 -11.91
N TYR A 90 11.75 21.28 -12.20
CA TYR A 90 11.14 21.79 -13.40
C TYR A 90 12.10 22.73 -14.15
N ALA A 91 12.02 22.74 -15.47
CA ALA A 91 12.68 23.74 -16.31
C ALA A 91 12.00 25.12 -16.18
N ALA A 92 12.59 26.16 -16.76
CA ALA A 92 12.03 27.52 -16.76
C ALA A 92 10.62 27.56 -17.39
N SER A 93 10.36 26.68 -18.36
CA SER A 93 9.03 26.53 -19.00
C SER A 93 7.98 25.82 -18.13
N GLY A 94 8.34 25.36 -16.92
CA GLY A 94 7.50 24.53 -16.06
C GLY A 94 7.44 23.06 -16.47
N SER A 95 8.15 22.65 -17.53
CA SER A 95 8.25 21.23 -17.91
C SER A 95 9.06 20.43 -16.90
N LEU A 96 8.60 19.22 -16.56
CA LEU A 96 9.26 18.38 -15.56
C LEU A 96 10.60 17.83 -16.08
N LEU A 97 11.67 18.10 -15.35
CA LEU A 97 12.98 17.49 -15.58
C LEU A 97 13.07 16.12 -14.90
N GLY A 98 12.59 15.99 -13.66
CA GLY A 98 12.55 14.71 -12.97
C GLY A 98 12.16 14.87 -11.50
N SER A 99 12.12 13.76 -10.78
CA SER A 99 11.96 13.77 -9.32
C SER A 99 13.24 13.33 -8.63
N ILE A 100 13.49 13.88 -7.46
CA ILE A 100 14.46 13.34 -6.50
C ILE A 100 13.64 12.43 -5.57
N PRO A 101 13.66 11.10 -5.77
CA PRO A 101 12.80 10.21 -5.01
C PRO A 101 13.25 10.11 -3.56
N ALA A 102 12.29 10.15 -2.64
CA ALA A 102 12.49 9.60 -1.31
C ALA A 102 12.60 8.06 -1.39
N ASP A 103 13.06 7.40 -0.33
CA ASP A 103 12.95 5.93 -0.20
C ASP A 103 11.48 5.45 -0.29
N LYS A 104 10.54 6.38 -0.11
CA LYS A 104 9.10 6.19 -0.17
C LYS A 104 8.51 7.22 -1.14
N ASN A 105 8.21 6.83 -2.37
CA ASN A 105 7.56 7.74 -3.32
C ASN A 105 6.21 8.17 -2.77
N ARG A 106 6.04 9.47 -2.55
CA ARG A 106 4.82 10.05 -1.95
C ARG A 106 4.44 11.32 -2.69
N GLN A 107 3.14 11.42 -2.99
CA GLN A 107 2.52 12.63 -3.55
C GLN A 107 1.12 12.78 -2.93
N PRO A 108 1.03 13.29 -1.68
CA PRO A 108 -0.25 13.39 -1.00
C PRO A 108 -1.25 14.26 -1.76
N VAL A 109 -2.48 13.76 -1.92
CA VAL A 109 -3.58 14.50 -2.56
C VAL A 109 -4.80 14.53 -1.64
N ALA A 110 -5.68 15.52 -1.82
CA ALA A 110 -6.93 15.55 -1.04
C ALA A 110 -7.86 14.38 -1.45
N LEU A 111 -8.74 13.94 -0.56
CA LEU A 111 -9.73 12.89 -0.89
C LEU A 111 -10.60 13.28 -2.10
N SER A 112 -10.93 14.56 -2.23
CA SER A 112 -11.67 15.12 -3.38
C SER A 112 -10.90 15.07 -4.71
N GLN A 113 -9.58 14.86 -4.66
CA GLN A 113 -8.71 14.66 -5.80
C GLN A 113 -8.42 13.18 -6.08
N MET A 114 -9.12 12.27 -5.40
CA MET A 114 -9.06 10.83 -5.64
C MET A 114 -10.32 10.37 -6.38
N SER A 115 -10.22 9.27 -7.13
CA SER A 115 -11.40 8.66 -7.75
C SER A 115 -12.42 8.22 -6.69
N PRO A 116 -13.72 8.51 -6.86
CA PRO A 116 -14.76 8.01 -5.96
C PRO A 116 -14.77 6.48 -5.84
N TRP A 117 -14.36 5.78 -6.90
CA TRP A 117 -14.22 4.32 -6.90
C TRP A 117 -13.15 3.85 -5.93
N MET A 118 -12.05 4.59 -5.81
CA MET A 118 -10.94 4.24 -4.95
C MET A 118 -11.30 4.25 -3.46
N GLY A 119 -12.04 5.29 -3.03
CA GLY A 119 -12.56 5.35 -1.66
C GLY A 119 -13.55 4.22 -1.37
N LYS A 120 -14.49 3.97 -2.29
CA LYS A 120 -15.48 2.88 -2.17
C LYS A 120 -14.82 1.50 -2.13
N ALA A 121 -13.86 1.24 -3.02
CA ALA A 121 -13.13 -0.01 -3.11
C ALA A 121 -12.34 -0.28 -1.82
N THR A 122 -11.61 0.73 -1.34
CA THR A 122 -10.84 0.66 -0.08
C THR A 122 -11.76 0.33 1.10
N VAL A 123 -12.87 1.06 1.25
CA VAL A 123 -13.84 0.80 2.33
C VAL A 123 -14.45 -0.59 2.20
N ALA A 124 -14.80 -1.04 0.99
CA ALA A 124 -15.43 -2.34 0.79
C ALA A 124 -14.51 -3.52 1.15
N ILE A 125 -13.22 -3.44 0.85
CA ILE A 125 -12.27 -4.54 1.11
C ILE A 125 -11.61 -4.46 2.48
N GLU A 126 -11.24 -3.27 2.95
CA GLU A 126 -10.49 -3.11 4.22
C GLU A 126 -11.41 -2.97 5.43
N ASP A 127 -12.54 -2.26 5.30
CA ASP A 127 -13.38 -1.90 6.44
C ASP A 127 -14.82 -1.54 6.04
N ARG A 128 -15.63 -2.56 5.73
CA ARG A 128 -17.01 -2.41 5.19
C ARG A 128 -17.94 -1.56 6.04
N ARG A 129 -17.61 -1.38 7.32
CA ARG A 129 -18.40 -0.59 8.28
C ARG A 129 -17.70 0.67 8.71
N PHE A 130 -16.67 1.12 7.98
CA PHE A 130 -15.85 2.28 8.30
C PHE A 130 -16.67 3.51 8.76
N TYR A 131 -17.74 3.85 8.05
CA TYR A 131 -18.61 4.99 8.38
C TYR A 131 -19.63 4.71 9.51
N LYS A 132 -19.72 3.48 10.01
CA LYS A 132 -20.69 3.00 11.02
C LYS A 132 -20.05 2.69 12.38
N HIS A 133 -18.77 2.99 12.59
CA HIS A 133 -18.08 2.83 13.87
C HIS A 133 -17.05 3.95 14.10
N GLY A 134 -16.47 4.03 15.31
CA GLY A 134 -15.39 4.96 15.66
C GLY A 134 -14.02 4.49 15.17
N GLY A 135 -12.98 4.63 16.01
CA GLY A 135 -11.63 4.15 15.70
C GLY A 135 -11.49 2.63 15.65
N VAL A 136 -12.39 1.90 16.31
CA VAL A 136 -12.41 0.43 16.40
C VAL A 136 -13.82 -0.09 16.09
N ASP A 137 -13.94 -1.19 15.34
CA ASP A 137 -15.21 -1.87 15.09
C ASP A 137 -15.41 -3.04 16.05
N TYR A 138 -15.95 -2.78 17.25
CA TYR A 138 -16.23 -3.83 18.23
C TYR A 138 -17.17 -4.92 17.69
N LYS A 139 -18.22 -4.51 16.97
CA LYS A 139 -19.15 -5.43 16.29
C LYS A 139 -18.46 -6.21 15.17
N GLY A 140 -17.47 -5.61 14.51
CA GLY A 140 -16.62 -6.26 13.50
C GLY A 140 -15.71 -7.31 14.09
N ILE A 141 -15.07 -7.01 15.23
CA ILE A 141 -14.21 -7.93 15.97
C ILE A 141 -14.99 -9.18 16.42
N VAL A 142 -16.17 -9.00 17.02
CA VAL A 142 -17.02 -10.12 17.44
C VAL A 142 -17.44 -10.98 16.24
N ARG A 143 -17.86 -10.33 15.13
CA ARG A 143 -18.24 -11.04 13.90
C ARG A 143 -17.10 -11.83 13.30
N ALA A 144 -15.90 -11.24 13.24
CA ALA A 144 -14.69 -11.90 12.74
C ALA A 144 -14.32 -13.10 13.61
N ALA A 145 -14.35 -12.96 14.94
CA ALA A 145 -14.07 -14.04 15.87
C ALA A 145 -15.03 -15.24 15.69
N ILE A 146 -16.33 -14.97 15.53
CA ILE A 146 -17.32 -16.03 15.27
C ILE A 146 -17.03 -16.75 13.93
N LYS A 147 -16.67 -15.98 12.88
CA LYS A 147 -16.38 -16.54 11.56
C LYS A 147 -15.09 -17.38 11.55
N ASP A 148 -14.04 -16.88 12.20
CA ASP A 148 -12.76 -17.58 12.33
C ASP A 148 -12.91 -18.86 13.15
N LEU A 149 -13.71 -18.82 14.23
CA LEU A 149 -14.01 -20.00 15.03
C LEU A 149 -14.76 -21.07 14.23
N ARG A 150 -15.73 -20.66 13.41
CA ARG A 150 -16.47 -21.60 12.53
C ARG A 150 -15.59 -22.18 11.44
N ALA A 151 -14.62 -21.42 10.93
CA ALA A 151 -13.72 -21.86 9.88
C ALA A 151 -12.50 -22.64 10.40
N GLY A 152 -12.24 -22.63 11.70
CA GLY A 152 -11.07 -23.27 12.32
C GLY A 152 -9.73 -22.62 11.97
N LYS A 153 -9.74 -21.46 11.30
CA LYS A 153 -8.57 -20.66 10.92
C LYS A 153 -8.95 -19.19 10.84
N VAL A 154 -7.97 -18.30 10.92
CA VAL A 154 -8.20 -16.86 10.70
C VAL A 154 -8.53 -16.64 9.22
N VAL A 155 -9.74 -16.15 8.94
CA VAL A 155 -10.24 -15.89 7.58
C VAL A 155 -10.62 -14.43 7.39
N GLN A 156 -10.83 -13.67 8.48
CA GLN A 156 -11.21 -12.27 8.39
C GLN A 156 -10.32 -11.38 9.27
N GLY A 157 -9.77 -10.33 8.67
CA GLY A 157 -9.05 -9.30 9.41
C GLY A 157 -10.01 -8.48 10.29
N GLY A 158 -9.67 -8.31 11.56
CA GLY A 158 -10.45 -7.49 12.51
C GLY A 158 -9.99 -6.04 12.68
N SER A 159 -9.05 -5.55 11.85
CA SER A 159 -8.49 -4.20 12.02
C SER A 159 -9.22 -3.17 11.15
N THR A 160 -9.51 -1.99 11.69
CA THR A 160 -10.18 -0.89 10.97
C THR A 160 -9.20 -0.07 10.14
N ILE A 161 -9.69 0.69 9.15
CA ILE A 161 -8.86 1.66 8.42
C ILE A 161 -8.15 2.64 9.36
N THR A 162 -8.83 3.06 10.44
CA THR A 162 -8.25 4.00 11.43
C THR A 162 -7.07 3.37 12.19
N GLN A 163 -7.22 2.11 12.60
CA GLN A 163 -6.14 1.34 13.22
C GLN A 163 -4.97 1.13 12.26
N GLN A 164 -5.25 0.83 11.00
CA GLN A 164 -4.22 0.67 9.98
C GLN A 164 -3.48 1.98 9.70
N LEU A 165 -4.19 3.12 9.67
CA LEU A 165 -3.56 4.44 9.56
C LEU A 165 -2.62 4.70 10.74
N VAL A 166 -3.08 4.51 11.98
CA VAL A 166 -2.25 4.67 13.17
C VAL A 166 -0.99 3.81 13.11
N ARG A 167 -1.14 2.55 12.69
CA ARG A 167 -0.01 1.63 12.50
C ARG A 167 0.99 2.14 11.47
N ASN A 168 0.51 2.76 10.40
CA ASN A 168 1.37 3.29 9.34
C ASN A 168 2.11 4.56 9.76
N LEU A 169 1.55 5.35 10.69
CA LEU A 169 2.08 6.67 11.05
C LEU A 169 2.92 6.69 12.33
N TYR A 170 2.51 5.95 13.36
CA TYR A 170 3.03 6.16 14.72
C TYR A 170 3.74 4.95 15.33
N ILE A 171 3.63 3.78 14.71
CA ILE A 171 3.99 2.53 15.37
C ILE A 171 4.98 1.71 14.53
N SER A 172 6.04 1.23 15.18
CA SER A 172 7.01 0.31 14.57
C SER A 172 6.37 -1.06 14.24
N ARG A 173 6.95 -1.80 13.30
CA ARG A 173 6.36 -3.05 12.76
C ARG A 173 6.33 -4.25 13.73
N GLN A 174 6.80 -4.12 14.97
CA GLN A 174 6.90 -5.25 15.92
C GLN A 174 5.52 -5.79 16.34
N ARG A 175 5.23 -7.08 16.15
CA ARG A 175 3.90 -7.66 16.43
C ARG A 175 3.71 -8.06 17.90
N THR A 176 3.61 -7.10 18.83
CA THR A 176 3.32 -7.38 20.25
C THR A 176 1.87 -7.06 20.62
N PHE A 177 1.33 -7.74 21.65
CA PHE A 177 -0.02 -7.49 22.17
C PHE A 177 -0.16 -6.07 22.74
N LYS A 178 0.85 -5.60 23.49
CA LYS A 178 0.95 -4.22 24.00
C LYS A 178 0.82 -3.19 22.87
N ARG A 179 1.45 -3.45 21.72
CA ARG A 179 1.32 -2.59 20.53
C ARG A 179 -0.11 -2.56 19.99
N LYS A 180 -0.83 -3.70 19.97
CA LYS A 180 -2.19 -3.75 19.44
C LYS A 180 -3.19 -2.96 20.30
N ILE A 181 -2.99 -2.98 21.62
CA ILE A 181 -3.72 -2.13 22.57
C ILE A 181 -3.44 -0.65 22.27
N LYS A 182 -2.16 -0.28 22.11
CA LYS A 182 -1.74 1.08 21.75
C LYS A 182 -2.33 1.55 20.41
N GLU A 183 -2.36 0.68 19.40
CA GLU A 183 -2.99 0.95 18.09
C GLU A 183 -4.48 1.25 18.22
N ALA A 184 -5.22 0.44 18.98
CA ALA A 184 -6.65 0.66 19.24
C ALA A 184 -6.91 1.98 19.97
N CYS A 185 -6.10 2.27 20.99
CA CYS A 185 -6.17 3.49 21.78
C CYS A 185 -5.97 4.76 20.94
N LEU A 186 -4.86 4.81 20.18
CA LEU A 186 -4.56 5.91 19.27
C LEU A 186 -5.60 6.03 18.16
N ALA A 187 -6.16 4.91 17.67
CA ALA A 187 -7.22 4.95 16.66
C ALA A 187 -8.51 5.57 17.20
N ILE A 188 -8.88 5.29 18.46
CA ILE A 188 -10.03 5.92 19.12
C ILE A 188 -9.80 7.43 19.26
N LYS A 189 -8.61 7.85 19.73
CA LYS A 189 -8.27 9.28 19.86
C LYS A 189 -8.28 9.99 18.51
N LEU A 190 -7.70 9.37 17.47
CA LEU A 190 -7.70 9.91 16.12
C LEU A 190 -9.12 10.07 15.56
N ALA A 191 -9.98 9.09 15.76
CA ALA A 191 -11.38 9.12 15.30
C ALA A 191 -12.25 10.16 16.02
N ARG A 192 -11.88 10.57 17.24
CA ARG A 192 -12.56 11.67 17.95
C ARG A 192 -12.15 13.04 17.42
N ASN A 193 -10.91 13.18 16.94
CA ASN A 193 -10.32 14.47 16.55
C ASN A 193 -10.33 14.73 15.04
N ARG A 194 -10.63 13.73 14.21
CA ARG A 194 -10.60 13.83 12.74
C ARG A 194 -11.84 13.22 12.11
N SER A 195 -12.31 13.83 11.02
CA SER A 195 -13.44 13.31 10.25
C SER A 195 -13.09 11.98 9.55
N LYS A 196 -14.13 11.18 9.23
CA LYS A 196 -13.98 9.93 8.49
C LYS A 196 -13.29 10.13 7.14
N ASP A 197 -13.64 11.19 6.44
CA ASP A 197 -13.05 11.51 5.14
C ASP A 197 -11.57 11.87 5.26
N TRP A 198 -11.20 12.63 6.31
CA TRP A 198 -9.79 12.93 6.59
C TRP A 198 -9.01 11.65 6.89
N ILE A 199 -9.58 10.73 7.68
CA ILE A 199 -8.95 9.45 8.02
C ILE A 199 -8.79 8.58 6.77
N LEU A 200 -9.83 8.48 5.93
CA LEU A 200 -9.78 7.69 4.71
C LEU A 200 -8.76 8.25 3.71
N GLY A 201 -8.76 9.56 3.48
CA GLY A 201 -7.78 10.21 2.62
C GLY A 201 -6.35 10.06 3.15
N SER A 202 -6.15 10.24 4.45
CA SER A 202 -4.84 10.06 5.09
C SER A 202 -4.35 8.61 5.02
N TYR A 203 -5.25 7.63 5.19
CA TYR A 203 -4.93 6.22 4.99
C TYR A 203 -4.45 5.95 3.56
N MET A 204 -5.22 6.39 2.56
CA MET A 204 -4.88 6.19 1.16
C MET A 204 -3.62 6.95 0.73
N ASN A 205 -3.22 8.02 1.42
CA ASN A 205 -1.95 8.71 1.19
C ASN A 205 -0.76 8.09 1.96
N ALA A 206 -1.01 7.29 2.99
CA ALA A 206 0.05 6.75 3.86
C ALA A 206 0.42 5.30 3.53
N VAL A 207 -0.55 4.50 3.06
CA VAL A 207 -0.38 3.06 2.87
C VAL A 207 0.58 2.73 1.73
N TYR A 208 1.29 1.60 1.87
CA TYR A 208 2.22 1.11 0.86
C TYR A 208 1.49 0.22 -0.16
N TYR A 209 1.60 0.57 -1.44
CA TYR A 209 0.95 -0.15 -2.54
C TYR A 209 1.90 -1.10 -3.30
N GLY A 210 3.20 -1.09 -2.99
CA GLY A 210 4.21 -1.85 -3.76
C GLY A 210 5.07 -0.93 -4.62
N ASN A 211 6.18 -1.44 -5.17
CA ASN A 211 7.07 -0.71 -6.09
C ASN A 211 7.45 0.70 -5.61
N HIS A 212 7.80 0.83 -4.33
CA HIS A 212 8.13 2.11 -3.66
C HIS A 212 6.99 3.14 -3.62
N ALA A 213 5.78 2.81 -4.09
CA ALA A 213 4.62 3.69 -4.07
C ALA A 213 3.96 3.70 -2.69
N TYR A 214 4.12 4.82 -1.98
CA TYR A 214 3.41 5.11 -0.73
C TYR A 214 2.36 6.19 -1.01
N GLY A 215 1.11 5.84 -0.82
CA GLY A 215 0.00 6.70 -1.15
C GLY A 215 -0.53 6.50 -2.56
N ILE A 216 -1.80 6.84 -2.74
CA ILE A 216 -2.58 6.46 -3.92
C ILE A 216 -2.19 7.19 -5.20
N GLU A 217 -1.78 8.47 -5.13
CA GLU A 217 -1.28 9.19 -6.31
C GLU A 217 0.02 8.57 -6.82
N ALA A 218 0.92 8.21 -5.90
CA ALA A 218 2.14 7.49 -6.27
C ALA A 218 1.82 6.13 -6.90
N ALA A 219 0.84 5.39 -6.36
CA ALA A 219 0.43 4.11 -6.94
C ALA A 219 -0.20 4.29 -8.34
N ALA A 220 -1.07 5.28 -8.53
CA ALA A 220 -1.69 5.57 -9.81
C ALA A 220 -0.65 5.93 -10.89
N GLN A 221 0.37 6.71 -10.53
CA GLN A 221 1.48 7.01 -11.42
C GLN A 221 2.34 5.78 -11.71
N THR A 222 2.68 5.00 -10.67
CA THR A 222 3.53 3.81 -10.79
C THR A 222 2.91 2.74 -11.68
N TYR A 223 1.63 2.42 -11.50
CA TYR A 223 0.99 1.30 -12.21
C TYR A 223 0.27 1.70 -13.49
N PHE A 224 -0.19 2.95 -13.61
CA PHE A 224 -1.07 3.39 -14.69
C PHE A 224 -0.66 4.68 -15.39
N SER A 225 0.44 5.34 -14.96
CA SER A 225 0.85 6.66 -15.50
C SER A 225 -0.29 7.69 -15.48
N ARG A 226 -1.13 7.65 -14.44
CA ARG A 226 -2.36 8.45 -14.34
C ARG A 226 -2.46 9.11 -12.97
N ARG A 227 -3.27 10.18 -12.91
CA ARG A 227 -3.64 10.83 -11.65
C ARG A 227 -4.64 9.96 -10.89
N ALA A 228 -4.59 9.95 -9.56
CA ALA A 228 -5.51 9.19 -8.71
C ALA A 228 -6.98 9.56 -8.96
N ARG A 229 -7.26 10.82 -9.32
CA ARG A 229 -8.61 11.30 -9.68
C ARG A 229 -9.22 10.58 -10.88
N THR A 230 -8.39 10.10 -11.80
CA THR A 230 -8.80 9.52 -13.09
C THR A 230 -8.81 8.00 -13.11
N LEU A 231 -8.59 7.36 -11.96
CA LEU A 231 -8.63 5.90 -11.85
C LEU A 231 -10.05 5.38 -12.16
N THR A 232 -10.12 4.39 -13.05
CA THR A 232 -11.36 3.67 -13.36
C THR A 232 -11.79 2.77 -12.20
N LEU A 233 -12.94 2.11 -12.33
CA LEU A 233 -13.40 1.13 -11.36
C LEU A 233 -12.38 -0.01 -11.20
N ASP A 234 -11.93 -0.61 -12.29
CA ASP A 234 -11.05 -1.79 -12.28
C ASP A 234 -9.67 -1.45 -11.72
N GLN A 235 -9.14 -0.29 -12.11
CA GLN A 235 -7.87 0.24 -11.59
C GLN A 235 -7.97 0.55 -10.09
N SER A 236 -9.09 1.15 -9.65
CA SER A 236 -9.34 1.43 -8.23
C SER A 236 -9.48 0.14 -7.41
N ALA A 237 -10.16 -0.87 -7.95
CA ALA A 237 -10.31 -2.17 -7.31
C ALA A 237 -8.96 -2.88 -7.19
N LEU A 238 -8.13 -2.85 -8.25
CA LEU A 238 -6.79 -3.43 -8.23
C LEU A 238 -5.95 -2.75 -7.13
N LEU A 239 -5.85 -1.42 -7.15
CA LEU A 239 -5.03 -0.69 -6.17
C LEU A 239 -5.53 -0.85 -4.74
N ALA A 240 -6.85 -0.90 -4.51
CA ALA A 240 -7.41 -1.12 -3.17
C ALA A 240 -7.08 -2.51 -2.60
N GLY A 241 -6.80 -3.49 -3.47
CA GLY A 241 -6.43 -4.84 -3.07
C GLY A 241 -4.96 -5.01 -2.64
N LEU A 242 -4.07 -4.15 -3.14
CA LEU A 242 -2.61 -4.28 -2.95
C LEU A 242 -2.14 -4.16 -1.49
N PRO A 243 -2.63 -3.22 -0.66
CA PRO A 243 -2.12 -2.98 0.70
C PRO A 243 -2.02 -4.20 1.61
N GLN A 244 -2.88 -5.21 1.41
CA GLN A 244 -2.88 -6.43 2.22
C GLN A 244 -1.55 -7.19 2.12
N ALA A 245 -1.03 -7.35 0.90
CA ALA A 245 0.21 -8.04 0.61
C ALA A 245 0.83 -7.54 -0.71
N PRO A 246 1.44 -6.32 -0.72
CA PRO A 246 1.84 -5.66 -1.96
C PRO A 246 2.80 -6.47 -2.84
N SER A 247 3.67 -7.29 -2.24
CA SER A 247 4.60 -8.16 -2.98
C SER A 247 3.94 -9.43 -3.53
N VAL A 248 2.86 -9.90 -2.92
CA VAL A 248 2.12 -11.10 -3.38
C VAL A 248 1.20 -10.73 -4.53
N PHE A 249 0.55 -9.57 -4.43
CA PHE A 249 -0.39 -9.08 -5.43
C PHE A 249 0.23 -8.07 -6.40
N ASP A 250 1.56 -8.06 -6.56
CA ASP A 250 2.22 -7.12 -7.47
C ASP A 250 1.77 -7.38 -8.92
N PRO A 251 1.01 -6.47 -9.55
CA PRO A 251 0.45 -6.74 -10.86
C PRO A 251 1.51 -6.78 -11.98
N ILE A 252 2.71 -6.22 -11.76
CA ILE A 252 3.80 -6.26 -12.74
C ILE A 252 4.45 -7.65 -12.79
N HIS A 253 4.70 -8.24 -11.63
CA HIS A 253 5.44 -9.50 -11.52
C HIS A 253 4.53 -10.72 -11.30
N ARG A 254 3.30 -10.50 -10.82
CA ARG A 254 2.32 -11.53 -10.43
C ARG A 254 0.90 -11.15 -10.90
N PRO A 255 0.67 -11.01 -12.21
CA PRO A 255 -0.58 -10.49 -12.76
C PRO A 255 -1.80 -11.37 -12.41
N LEU A 256 -1.66 -12.70 -12.37
CA LEU A 256 -2.77 -13.60 -12.03
C LEU A 256 -3.23 -13.44 -10.57
N ASP A 257 -2.29 -13.41 -9.62
CA ASP A 257 -2.61 -13.18 -8.21
C ASP A 257 -3.24 -11.79 -8.00
N ALA A 258 -2.74 -10.78 -8.72
CA ALA A 258 -3.27 -9.42 -8.67
C ALA A 258 -4.70 -9.33 -9.26
N LEU A 259 -4.96 -10.07 -10.33
CA LEU A 259 -6.26 -10.17 -10.98
C LEU A 259 -7.31 -10.82 -10.06
N GLU A 260 -6.96 -11.94 -9.43
CA GLU A 260 -7.81 -12.59 -8.43
C GLU A 260 -8.11 -11.64 -7.27
N ARG A 261 -7.07 -10.93 -6.78
CA ARG A 261 -7.24 -9.96 -5.70
C ARG A 261 -8.13 -8.79 -6.09
N ARG A 262 -8.02 -8.27 -7.32
CA ARG A 262 -8.94 -7.24 -7.85
C ARG A 262 -10.38 -7.76 -7.87
N ASP A 263 -10.60 -9.00 -8.29
CA ASP A 263 -11.94 -9.60 -8.35
C ASP A 263 -12.56 -9.79 -6.97
N GLU A 264 -11.74 -10.10 -5.95
CA GLU A 264 -12.18 -10.10 -4.54
C GLU A 264 -12.65 -8.72 -4.09
N VAL A 265 -11.93 -7.66 -4.47
CA VAL A 265 -12.32 -6.27 -4.16
C VAL A 265 -13.62 -5.91 -4.86
N LEU A 266 -13.76 -6.22 -6.15
CA LEU A 266 -14.99 -6.00 -6.91
C LEU A 266 -16.19 -6.73 -6.27
N ARG A 267 -15.99 -7.97 -5.81
CA ARG A 267 -17.03 -8.74 -5.11
C ARG A 267 -17.39 -8.10 -3.77
N ALA A 268 -16.41 -7.64 -3.02
CA ALA A 268 -16.65 -6.90 -1.78
C ALA A 268 -17.41 -5.59 -2.02
N MET A 269 -17.11 -4.88 -3.12
CA MET A 269 -17.83 -3.68 -3.51
C MET A 269 -19.30 -3.99 -3.86
N LEU A 270 -19.57 -5.06 -4.61
CA LEU A 270 -20.93 -5.52 -4.88
C LEU A 270 -21.68 -5.87 -3.57
N GLU A 271 -21.08 -6.66 -2.69
CA GLU A 271 -21.67 -7.05 -1.39
C GLU A 271 -21.97 -5.86 -0.48
N SER A 272 -21.20 -4.79 -0.59
CA SER A 272 -21.40 -3.54 0.17
C SER A 272 -22.44 -2.59 -0.45
N GLY A 273 -22.94 -2.90 -1.65
CA GLY A 273 -23.83 -2.02 -2.42
C GLY A 273 -23.11 -0.88 -3.15
N ALA A 274 -21.78 -0.89 -3.21
CA ALA A 274 -21.00 0.12 -3.93
C ALA A 274 -21.03 -0.07 -5.46
N LEU A 275 -21.42 -1.26 -5.94
CA LEU A 275 -21.59 -1.60 -7.35
C LEU A 275 -22.96 -2.20 -7.63
N THR A 276 -23.44 -1.96 -8.86
CA THR A 276 -24.55 -2.73 -9.43
C THR A 276 -24.06 -4.09 -9.95
N ARG A 277 -24.95 -5.08 -10.09
CA ARG A 277 -24.63 -6.38 -10.71
C ARG A 277 -24.07 -6.21 -12.14
N ARG A 278 -24.58 -5.25 -12.90
CA ARG A 278 -24.11 -4.94 -14.26
C ARG A 278 -22.67 -4.44 -14.26
N GLN A 279 -22.35 -3.47 -13.38
CA GLN A 279 -20.97 -2.97 -13.24
C GLN A 279 -20.02 -4.07 -12.81
N PHE A 280 -20.41 -4.89 -11.82
CA PHE A 280 -19.61 -6.03 -11.38
C PHE A 280 -19.37 -7.05 -12.51
N GLY A 281 -20.43 -7.42 -13.26
CA GLY A 281 -20.33 -8.35 -14.38
C GLY A 281 -19.41 -7.85 -15.50
N SER A 282 -19.51 -6.55 -15.84
CA SER A 282 -18.62 -5.93 -16.81
C SER A 282 -17.16 -5.91 -16.33
N ALA A 283 -16.93 -5.54 -15.07
CA ALA A 283 -15.59 -5.41 -14.50
C ALA A 283 -14.87 -6.76 -14.37
N ILE A 284 -15.57 -7.81 -13.96
CA ILE A 284 -14.97 -9.15 -13.79
C ILE A 284 -14.70 -9.85 -15.13
N ALA A 285 -15.46 -9.48 -16.18
CA ALA A 285 -15.27 -9.98 -17.53
C ALA A 285 -13.99 -9.44 -18.17
N ASP A 286 -13.54 -8.24 -17.78
CA ASP A 286 -12.27 -7.69 -18.20
C ASP A 286 -11.11 -8.38 -17.46
N ARG A 287 -10.36 -9.21 -18.18
CA ARG A 287 -9.21 -9.95 -17.62
C ARG A 287 -7.88 -9.21 -17.80
N ASP A 288 -7.87 -8.11 -18.54
CA ASP A 288 -6.69 -7.27 -18.65
C ASP A 288 -6.61 -6.34 -17.42
N LEU A 289 -5.40 -6.17 -16.89
CA LEU A 289 -5.13 -5.25 -15.80
C LEU A 289 -4.88 -3.82 -16.31
N HIS A 290 -4.72 -3.63 -17.62
CA HIS A 290 -4.50 -2.33 -18.27
C HIS A 290 -3.35 -1.54 -17.65
N LEU A 291 -2.27 -2.24 -17.28
CA LEU A 291 -1.10 -1.61 -16.67
C LEU A 291 -0.40 -0.74 -17.70
N VAL A 292 -0.03 0.46 -17.27
CA VAL A 292 0.84 1.37 -18.01
C VAL A 292 1.90 1.88 -17.04
N PRO A 293 2.91 1.04 -16.73
CA PRO A 293 3.88 1.37 -15.69
C PRO A 293 4.57 2.71 -15.96
N GLY A 294 4.47 3.62 -15.00
CA GLY A 294 4.97 4.98 -15.14
C GLY A 294 6.46 5.10 -14.90
N ARG A 295 7.08 6.05 -15.60
CA ARG A 295 8.48 6.43 -15.41
C ARG A 295 8.64 7.75 -14.66
N LEU A 296 7.56 8.29 -14.07
CA LEU A 296 7.57 9.60 -13.42
C LEU A 296 8.67 9.72 -12.35
N TYR A 297 8.86 8.67 -11.55
CA TYR A 297 9.81 8.67 -10.44
C TYR A 297 11.22 8.21 -10.80
N THR A 298 11.43 7.71 -12.01
CA THR A 298 12.71 7.14 -12.47
C THR A 298 13.31 7.90 -13.65
N ARG A 299 12.50 8.64 -14.41
CA ARG A 299 12.94 9.39 -15.57
C ARG A 299 13.54 10.72 -15.14
N ILE A 300 14.81 10.92 -15.46
CA ILE A 300 15.51 12.18 -15.36
C ILE A 300 15.81 12.68 -16.77
N ARG A 301 15.35 13.89 -17.09
CA ARG A 301 15.77 14.66 -18.26
C ARG A 301 16.95 15.52 -17.86
N GLU A 302 17.87 15.73 -18.79
CA GLU A 302 19.07 16.55 -18.57
C GLU A 302 19.88 16.11 -17.35
N PRO A 303 20.37 14.86 -17.30
CA PRO A 303 20.96 14.27 -16.08
C PRO A 303 22.16 15.06 -15.52
N TYR A 304 22.96 15.69 -16.37
CA TYR A 304 24.07 16.56 -15.95
C TYR A 304 23.55 17.81 -15.22
N PHE A 305 22.61 18.54 -15.81
CA PHE A 305 22.01 19.69 -15.15
C PHE A 305 21.20 19.30 -13.91
N PHE A 306 20.43 18.21 -13.99
CA PHE A 306 19.64 17.72 -12.87
C PHE A 306 20.51 17.34 -11.66
N SER A 307 21.65 16.68 -11.88
CA SER A 307 22.59 16.37 -10.80
C SER A 307 23.24 17.62 -10.21
N TYR A 308 23.61 18.61 -11.04
CA TYR A 308 24.08 19.91 -10.57
C TYR A 308 23.06 20.61 -9.65
N VAL A 309 21.80 20.70 -10.10
CA VAL A 309 20.72 21.31 -9.30
C VAL A 309 20.49 20.52 -8.00
N ARG A 310 20.48 19.19 -8.06
CA ARG A 310 20.34 18.36 -6.86
C ARG A 310 21.45 18.65 -5.86
N ASP A 311 22.69 18.72 -6.30
CA ASP A 311 23.83 18.91 -5.41
C ASP A 311 23.81 20.32 -4.78
N GLN A 312 23.40 21.35 -5.53
CA GLN A 312 23.13 22.69 -4.99
C GLN A 312 22.02 22.69 -3.94
N LEU A 313 20.90 22.03 -4.21
CA LEU A 313 19.80 21.91 -3.25
C LEU A 313 20.24 21.20 -1.98
N ILE A 314 21.09 20.17 -2.08
CA ILE A 314 21.60 19.43 -0.93
C ILE A 314 22.53 20.32 -0.10
N ALA A 315 23.39 21.10 -0.73
CA ALA A 315 24.27 22.04 -0.05
C ALA A 315 23.48 23.11 0.72
N GLU A 316 22.40 23.62 0.12
CA GLU A 316 21.59 24.70 0.69
C GLU A 316 20.60 24.21 1.76
N TYR A 317 19.84 23.15 1.47
CA TYR A 317 18.70 22.72 2.29
C TYR A 317 18.94 21.42 3.07
N GLY A 318 20.06 20.74 2.82
CA GLY A 318 20.37 19.44 3.39
C GLY A 318 19.67 18.26 2.70
N ALA A 319 20.34 17.12 2.63
CA ALA A 319 19.89 15.95 1.88
C ALA A 319 18.50 15.42 2.30
N ASN A 320 18.16 15.49 3.59
CA ASN A 320 16.87 15.02 4.08
C ASN A 320 15.71 15.89 3.58
N THR A 321 15.85 17.21 3.62
CA THR A 321 14.87 18.17 3.11
C THR A 321 14.69 18.00 1.60
N VAL A 322 15.80 17.82 0.86
CA VAL A 322 15.72 17.63 -0.60
C VAL A 322 15.02 16.32 -0.97
N ARG A 323 15.26 15.23 -0.25
CA ARG A 323 14.64 13.93 -0.57
C ARG A 323 13.19 13.84 -0.11
N THR A 324 12.85 14.41 1.04
CA THR A 324 11.56 14.16 1.72
C THR A 324 10.72 15.41 1.93
N GLY A 325 11.24 16.60 1.69
CA GLY A 325 10.55 17.86 1.97
C GLY A 325 9.42 18.21 1.01
N GLY A 326 9.23 17.47 -0.08
CA GLY A 326 8.17 17.73 -1.05
C GLY A 326 8.36 19.02 -1.86
N LEU A 327 9.61 19.39 -2.15
CA LEU A 327 9.93 20.65 -2.81
C LEU A 327 9.45 20.65 -4.27
N LYS A 328 9.01 21.82 -4.74
CA LYS A 328 8.84 22.11 -6.17
C LYS A 328 9.91 23.09 -6.57
N VAL A 329 10.90 22.61 -7.32
CA VAL A 329 12.09 23.37 -7.69
C VAL A 329 11.94 23.85 -9.12
N TYR A 330 11.90 25.16 -9.32
CA TYR A 330 11.89 25.78 -10.63
C TYR A 330 13.30 26.26 -10.97
N THR A 331 13.82 25.83 -12.11
CA THR A 331 15.18 26.13 -12.55
C THR A 331 15.18 27.15 -13.68
N THR A 332 16.36 27.63 -14.06
CA THR A 332 16.54 28.63 -15.12
C THR A 332 16.74 28.03 -16.51
N ILE A 333 16.84 26.69 -16.62
CA ILE A 333 17.17 26.06 -17.90
C ILE A 333 16.03 26.20 -18.91
N ASP A 334 16.38 26.62 -20.11
CA ASP A 334 15.47 26.68 -21.24
C ASP A 334 15.59 25.37 -22.06
N PRO A 335 14.49 24.60 -22.21
CA PRO A 335 14.56 23.34 -22.95
C PRO A 335 14.98 23.48 -24.42
N GLY A 336 14.63 24.59 -25.08
CA GLY A 336 15.03 24.88 -26.45
C GLY A 336 16.52 25.13 -26.56
N LEU A 337 17.07 25.99 -25.70
CA LEU A 337 18.51 26.25 -25.65
C LEU A 337 19.30 25.01 -25.24
N GLN A 338 18.75 24.17 -24.36
CA GLN A 338 19.37 22.90 -23.98
C GLN A 338 19.48 21.93 -25.17
N VAL A 339 18.45 21.85 -26.02
CA VAL A 339 18.49 21.07 -27.26
C VAL A 339 19.50 21.66 -28.23
N ALA A 340 19.50 22.98 -28.42
CA ALA A 340 20.45 23.67 -29.29
C ALA A 340 21.90 23.45 -28.85
N ALA A 341 22.18 23.56 -27.55
CA ALA A 341 23.50 23.30 -26.96
C ALA A 341 23.99 21.88 -27.24
N ARG A 342 23.13 20.87 -27.03
CA ARG A 342 23.49 19.48 -27.31
C ARG A 342 23.72 19.25 -28.81
N LYS A 343 22.86 19.82 -29.65
CA LYS A 343 22.97 19.73 -31.10
C LYS A 343 24.28 20.34 -31.59
N ALA A 344 24.66 21.53 -31.10
CA ALA A 344 25.92 22.16 -31.44
C ALA A 344 27.14 21.27 -31.11
N ILE A 345 27.14 20.59 -29.96
CA ILE A 345 28.19 19.64 -29.61
C ILE A 345 28.18 18.44 -30.58
N ILE A 346 27.03 17.81 -30.80
CA ILE A 346 26.93 16.59 -31.63
C ILE A 346 27.27 16.86 -33.09
N ASP A 347 26.81 17.99 -33.64
CA ASP A 347 27.06 18.35 -35.04
C ASP A 347 28.54 18.68 -35.28
N THR A 348 29.26 19.16 -34.25
CA THR A 348 30.70 19.45 -34.32
C THR A 348 31.56 18.23 -34.02
N LEU A 349 31.15 17.42 -33.04
CA LEU A 349 31.89 16.27 -32.49
C LEU A 349 31.00 15.02 -32.59
N SER A 350 30.86 14.51 -33.81
CA SER A 350 29.93 13.43 -34.15
C SER A 350 30.54 12.02 -34.10
N ALA A 351 31.88 11.90 -34.10
CA ALA A 351 32.55 10.61 -34.11
C ALA A 351 32.50 9.95 -32.73
N ARG A 352 32.43 8.61 -32.69
CA ARG A 352 32.46 7.85 -31.43
C ARG A 352 33.78 7.98 -30.67
N THR A 353 34.85 8.39 -31.35
CA THR A 353 36.19 8.63 -30.82
C THR A 353 36.41 10.07 -30.38
N ASP A 354 35.43 10.96 -30.57
CA ASP A 354 35.57 12.36 -30.20
C ASP A 354 35.64 12.54 -28.68
N PRO A 355 36.31 13.61 -28.20
CA PRO A 355 36.44 13.87 -26.78
C PRO A 355 35.09 14.18 -26.14
N ALA A 356 34.97 13.81 -24.86
CA ALA A 356 33.86 14.23 -24.04
C ALA A 356 33.81 15.77 -23.96
N SER A 357 32.63 16.33 -24.19
CA SER A 357 32.47 17.76 -24.43
C SER A 357 31.31 18.35 -23.62
N ALA A 358 31.45 19.61 -23.25
CA ALA A 358 30.51 20.33 -22.40
C ALA A 358 30.27 21.75 -22.95
N LEU A 359 29.04 22.24 -22.80
CA LEU A 359 28.64 23.60 -23.14
C LEU A 359 27.77 24.16 -22.01
N VAL A 360 28.09 25.37 -21.56
CA VAL A 360 27.26 26.15 -20.63
C VAL A 360 26.92 27.48 -21.29
N SER A 361 25.64 27.82 -21.30
CA SER A 361 25.14 29.14 -21.70
C SER A 361 24.58 29.84 -20.48
N ILE A 362 25.04 31.07 -20.25
CA ILE A 362 24.70 31.88 -19.09
C ILE A 362 24.15 33.22 -19.57
N ASP A 363 23.09 33.68 -18.91
CA ASP A 363 22.61 35.04 -19.05
C ASP A 363 23.56 36.00 -18.31
N PRO A 364 24.26 36.91 -19.02
CA PRO A 364 25.31 37.74 -18.42
C PRO A 364 24.76 38.77 -17.43
N ALA A 365 23.48 39.15 -17.53
CA ALA A 365 22.88 40.13 -16.63
C ALA A 365 22.52 39.52 -15.27
N THR A 366 22.21 38.22 -15.23
CA THR A 366 21.66 37.57 -14.04
C THR A 366 22.50 36.41 -13.51
N GLY A 367 23.48 35.93 -14.29
CA GLY A 367 24.21 34.70 -13.99
C GLY A 367 23.37 33.43 -14.18
N ALA A 368 22.14 33.53 -14.70
CA ALA A 368 21.25 32.39 -14.85
C ALA A 368 21.78 31.41 -15.91
N ILE A 369 21.93 30.14 -15.54
CA ILE A 369 22.26 29.07 -16.48
C ILE A 369 21.05 28.80 -17.37
N LYS A 370 21.16 29.10 -18.66
CA LYS A 370 20.10 28.89 -19.66
C LYS A 370 20.23 27.54 -20.37
N ALA A 371 21.45 27.03 -20.52
CA ALA A 371 21.72 25.68 -20.99
C ALA A 371 23.00 25.13 -20.32
N MET A 372 23.02 23.82 -20.05
CA MET A 372 24.15 23.10 -19.46
C MET A 372 24.15 21.67 -20.00
N ALA A 373 24.85 21.48 -21.12
CA ALA A 373 24.86 20.21 -21.86
C ALA A 373 26.23 19.57 -21.82
N ALA A 374 26.27 18.24 -21.77
CA ALA A 374 27.46 17.45 -22.06
C ALA A 374 27.12 16.27 -22.95
N VAL A 375 28.11 15.88 -23.76
CA VAL A 375 28.09 14.70 -24.63
C VAL A 375 29.34 13.89 -24.34
N THR A 376 29.17 12.59 -24.14
CA THR A 376 30.26 11.64 -23.95
C THR A 376 30.09 10.54 -24.99
N PRO A 377 30.80 10.63 -26.13
CA PRO A 377 30.70 9.62 -27.18
C PRO A 377 31.13 8.24 -26.67
N GLY A 378 30.47 7.17 -27.15
CA GLY A 378 30.88 5.79 -26.91
C GLY A 378 30.67 5.21 -25.50
N THR A 379 30.29 6.02 -24.50
CA THR A 379 30.03 5.54 -23.12
C THR A 379 28.57 5.76 -22.73
N SER A 380 27.88 4.67 -22.38
CA SER A 380 26.60 4.76 -21.67
C SER A 380 26.84 4.66 -20.16
N GLY A 381 26.19 5.52 -19.37
CA GLY A 381 26.23 5.43 -17.91
C GLY A 381 27.36 6.18 -17.19
N ASN A 382 27.97 7.20 -17.81
CA ASN A 382 28.94 8.05 -17.11
C ASN A 382 28.25 8.78 -15.94
N GLN A 383 28.66 8.48 -14.70
CA GLN A 383 28.11 9.10 -13.48
C GLN A 383 28.81 10.40 -13.12
N PHE A 384 29.93 10.73 -13.77
CA PHE A 384 30.69 11.93 -13.52
C PHE A 384 30.09 13.13 -14.25
N ASN A 385 29.76 14.19 -13.53
CA ASN A 385 29.17 15.38 -14.13
C ASN A 385 30.25 16.24 -14.79
N LEU A 386 30.54 15.96 -16.06
CA LEU A 386 31.57 16.65 -16.83
C LEU A 386 31.42 18.17 -16.83
N VAL A 387 30.19 18.69 -16.78
CA VAL A 387 29.94 20.13 -16.89
C VAL A 387 30.18 20.86 -15.57
N ALA A 388 29.95 20.20 -14.43
CA ALA A 388 30.06 20.82 -13.11
C ALA A 388 31.29 20.39 -12.29
N GLN A 389 31.82 19.19 -12.54
CA GLN A 389 32.84 18.56 -11.69
C GLN A 389 34.20 18.45 -12.39
N ALA A 390 34.26 18.50 -13.73
CA ALA A 390 35.53 18.41 -14.44
C ALA A 390 36.34 19.70 -14.27
N LYS A 391 37.39 19.65 -13.44
CA LYS A 391 38.40 20.70 -13.41
C LYS A 391 39.34 20.50 -14.59
N ARG A 392 39.51 21.54 -15.41
CA ARG A 392 40.42 21.58 -16.56
C ARG A 392 41.27 22.84 -16.47
N HIS A 393 42.48 22.80 -17.02
CA HIS A 393 43.24 24.02 -17.25
C HIS A 393 42.46 24.88 -18.26
N ALA A 394 42.27 26.15 -17.93
CA ALA A 394 41.51 27.08 -18.76
C ALA A 394 42.18 27.38 -20.11
N GLY A 395 43.47 27.06 -20.24
CA GLY A 395 44.27 27.51 -21.37
C GLY A 395 44.59 29.00 -21.23
N SER A 396 44.93 29.61 -22.37
CA SER A 396 45.33 31.00 -22.52
C SER A 396 44.16 31.97 -22.56
#